data_AF-A0A7V0Z1D6-F1
#
_entry.id   AF-A0A7V0Z1D6-F1
#
_cell.length_a   1.000
_cell.length_b   1.000
_cell.length_c   1.000
_cell.angle_alpha   90.00
_cell.angle_beta   90.00
_cell.angle_gamma   90.00
#
_symmetry.space_group_name_H-M   'P 1'
#
loop_
_entity.id
_entity.type
_entity.pdbx_description
1 polymer ?
#
loop_
_entity_poly.entity_id
_entity_poly.type
_entity_poly.pdbx_seq_one_letter_code
_entity_poly.pdbx_strand_id
1 'polypeptide(L)'
;MRRMIVMMVLLLSLLPGSLYGFNVEVETIDGELFTLRQFSMGGRKTFSVDQEGGIGRIDWNEIELFEIKNRGGVYWIELTFMDGKKGEFSLRHYAPFQGRSELGTMLIPFEKVKRVSFLRERLEERKREELRVKESPLSLESSPPRIDRIVLRNGDILVGDVLFESLRVRTVYGLVVFKKEDVSRLSFGKKLKSQKEGGEKDVLISKYGDKISGLFLENQLKVMLRNQTEIVIPRDHIQEIEFALLPEVESKILRESESR
;
A
#
# COMPACT_ATOMS: atom_id res chain seq x y z
N MET A 1 5.03 -52.32 -18.05
CA MET A 1 6.25 -51.79 -17.43
C MET A 1 6.75 -50.61 -18.27
N ARG A 2 6.43 -49.38 -17.87
CA ARG A 2 6.79 -48.14 -18.59
C ARG A 2 7.85 -47.39 -17.79
N ARG A 3 8.85 -46.90 -18.51
CA ARG A 3 10.07 -46.24 -18.04
C ARG A 3 9.75 -44.99 -17.21
N MET A 4 10.36 -44.89 -16.03
CA MET A 4 10.42 -43.66 -15.23
C MET A 4 11.18 -42.58 -16.01
N ILE A 5 10.49 -41.50 -16.36
CA ILE A 5 11.11 -40.25 -16.77
C ILE A 5 11.47 -39.52 -15.48
N VAL A 6 12.77 -39.29 -15.31
CA VAL A 6 13.35 -38.41 -14.31
C VAL A 6 12.76 -37.01 -14.50
N MET A 7 11.88 -36.57 -13.61
CA MET A 7 11.45 -35.17 -13.54
C MET A 7 12.44 -34.41 -12.67
N MET A 8 13.43 -33.82 -13.34
CA MET A 8 14.37 -32.87 -12.78
C MET A 8 13.60 -31.58 -12.46
N VAL A 9 13.17 -31.42 -11.20
CA VAL A 9 12.64 -30.15 -10.70
C VAL A 9 13.82 -29.18 -10.63
N LEU A 10 13.92 -28.34 -11.65
CA LEU A 10 14.89 -27.25 -11.73
C LEU A 10 14.53 -26.21 -10.66
N LEU A 11 15.16 -26.32 -9.49
CA LEU A 11 15.11 -25.33 -8.43
C LEU A 11 15.97 -24.12 -8.87
N LEU A 12 15.43 -23.29 -9.77
CA LEU A 12 16.14 -22.11 -10.25
C LEU A 12 15.93 -20.94 -9.26
N SER A 13 16.91 -20.77 -8.38
CA SER A 13 17.31 -19.55 -7.67
C SER A 13 16.40 -18.31 -7.84
N LEU A 14 15.40 -18.15 -6.96
CA LEU A 14 14.75 -16.86 -6.72
C LEU A 14 15.58 -16.07 -5.70
N LEU A 15 16.72 -15.55 -6.13
CA LEU A 15 17.36 -14.44 -5.42
C LEU A 15 16.38 -13.25 -5.44
N PRO A 16 16.14 -12.56 -4.31
CA PRO A 16 15.35 -11.34 -4.32
C PRO A 16 16.14 -10.27 -5.08
N GLY A 17 15.90 -10.18 -6.39
CA GLY A 17 16.30 -9.00 -7.16
C GLY A 17 15.73 -7.79 -6.44
N SER A 18 16.63 -6.87 -6.05
CA SER A 18 16.29 -5.59 -5.44
C SER A 18 15.01 -5.01 -6.05
N LEU A 19 13.97 -4.89 -5.23
CA LEU A 19 12.62 -4.49 -5.62
C LEU A 19 12.64 -3.04 -6.13
N TYR A 20 12.83 -2.86 -7.44
CA TYR A 20 12.64 -1.56 -8.08
C TYR A 20 11.12 -1.32 -8.20
N GLY A 21 10.64 -0.43 -7.34
CA GLY A 21 9.23 -0.18 -7.06
C GLY A 21 8.53 0.80 -8.00
N PHE A 22 8.60 0.67 -9.32
CA PHE A 22 7.81 1.55 -10.18
C PHE A 22 6.34 1.18 -10.11
N ASN A 23 5.49 2.18 -9.90
CA ASN A 23 4.06 2.06 -10.16
C ASN A 23 3.84 2.42 -11.62
N VAL A 24 3.21 1.51 -12.36
CA VAL A 24 2.91 1.70 -13.77
C VAL A 24 1.50 1.27 -14.07
N GLU A 25 0.95 1.83 -15.13
CA GLU A 25 -0.24 1.34 -15.79
C GLU A 25 0.18 0.66 -17.09
N VAL A 26 -0.20 -0.60 -17.26
CA VAL A 26 0.08 -1.40 -18.45
C VAL A 26 -1.21 -1.58 -19.24
N GLU A 27 -1.23 -1.11 -20.48
CA GLU A 27 -2.28 -1.39 -21.45
C GLU A 27 -1.86 -2.55 -22.35
N THR A 28 -2.71 -3.55 -22.48
CA THR A 28 -2.49 -4.68 -23.40
C THR A 28 -2.99 -4.39 -24.81
N ILE A 29 -2.53 -5.17 -25.78
CA ILE A 29 -3.04 -5.11 -27.17
C ILE A 29 -4.54 -5.40 -27.26
N ASP A 30 -5.08 -6.12 -26.28
CA ASP A 30 -6.49 -6.51 -26.17
C ASP A 30 -7.32 -5.39 -25.50
N GLY A 31 -6.70 -4.29 -25.07
CA GLY A 31 -7.35 -3.12 -24.46
C GLY A 31 -7.55 -3.21 -22.95
N GLU A 32 -6.96 -4.22 -22.29
CA GLU A 32 -7.03 -4.37 -20.84
C GLU A 32 -6.02 -3.44 -20.14
N LEU A 33 -6.40 -2.90 -18.98
CA LEU A 33 -5.56 -2.02 -18.18
C LEU A 33 -5.21 -2.68 -16.85
N PHE A 34 -3.91 -2.70 -16.53
CA PHE A 34 -3.39 -3.27 -15.30
C PHE A 34 -2.55 -2.24 -14.55
N THR A 35 -2.85 -2.04 -13.26
CA THR A 35 -1.96 -1.29 -12.38
C THR A 35 -0.96 -2.23 -11.73
N LEU A 36 0.32 -2.05 -12.01
CA LEU A 36 1.40 -2.86 -11.46
C LEU A 36 2.31 -2.03 -10.56
N ARG A 37 2.60 -2.57 -9.38
CA ARG A 37 3.67 -2.10 -8.48
C ARG A 37 4.92 -2.93 -8.69
N GLN A 38 6.09 -2.40 -8.34
CA GLN A 38 7.36 -3.14 -8.47
C GLN A 38 7.61 -3.63 -9.90
N PHE A 39 7.26 -2.80 -10.87
CA PHE A 39 7.37 -3.12 -12.27
C PHE A 39 8.82 -3.33 -12.70
N SER A 40 9.05 -4.38 -13.48
CA SER A 40 10.33 -4.64 -14.16
C SER A 40 10.12 -5.49 -15.42
N MET A 41 11.07 -5.41 -16.35
CA MET A 41 11.15 -6.31 -17.50
C MET A 41 12.25 -7.33 -17.25
N GLY A 42 11.88 -8.61 -17.06
CA GLY A 42 12.82 -9.68 -16.73
C GLY A 42 13.65 -9.42 -15.45
N GLY A 43 13.10 -8.66 -14.48
CA GLY A 43 13.79 -8.32 -13.22
C GLY A 43 14.92 -7.31 -13.35
N ARG A 44 15.03 -6.61 -14.49
CA ARG A 44 16.13 -5.66 -14.75
C ARG A 44 15.68 -4.20 -14.60
N LYS A 45 16.59 -3.38 -14.05
CA LYS A 45 16.44 -1.91 -13.91
C LYS A 45 16.64 -1.15 -15.23
N THR A 46 17.38 -1.75 -16.16
CA THR A 46 17.72 -1.16 -17.45
C THR A 46 17.43 -2.16 -18.55
N PHE A 47 17.14 -1.67 -19.76
CA PHE A 47 17.07 -2.48 -20.96
C PHE A 47 18.00 -1.94 -22.04
N SER A 48 18.30 -2.78 -23.02
CA SER A 48 19.24 -2.46 -24.09
C SER A 48 18.51 -2.20 -25.40
N VAL A 49 18.90 -1.13 -26.06
CA VAL A 49 18.35 -0.70 -27.35
C VAL A 49 19.47 -0.54 -28.36
N ASP A 50 19.14 -0.67 -29.63
CA ASP A 50 20.04 -0.27 -30.70
C ASP A 50 19.85 1.22 -31.00
N GLN A 51 20.96 1.97 -31.08
CA GLN A 51 21.01 3.40 -31.36
C GLN A 51 22.09 3.71 -32.41
N GLU A 52 22.05 4.90 -33.01
CA GLU A 52 23.12 5.33 -33.92
C GLU A 52 24.48 5.28 -33.20
N GLY A 53 25.42 4.50 -33.73
CA GLY A 53 26.75 4.33 -33.14
C GLY A 53 26.90 3.18 -32.14
N GLY A 54 25.87 2.36 -31.88
CA GLY A 54 26.02 1.10 -31.15
C GLY A 54 24.85 0.75 -30.24
N ILE A 55 25.18 0.23 -29.05
CA ILE A 55 24.20 -0.30 -28.08
C ILE A 55 23.98 0.74 -26.99
N GLY A 56 22.73 1.21 -26.86
CA GLY A 56 22.28 2.06 -25.77
C GLY A 56 21.75 1.25 -24.59
N ARG A 57 21.82 1.80 -23.39
CA ARG A 57 21.11 1.30 -22.20
C ARG A 57 20.25 2.41 -21.65
N ILE A 58 18.98 2.09 -21.42
CA ILE A 58 18.00 3.05 -20.89
C ILE A 58 17.53 2.54 -19.52
N ASP A 59 17.54 3.43 -18.53
CA ASP A 59 17.01 3.16 -17.19
C ASP A 59 15.51 3.45 -17.18
N TRP A 60 14.72 2.56 -16.58
CA TRP A 60 13.27 2.77 -16.42
C TRP A 60 12.95 4.07 -15.66
N ASN A 61 13.89 4.60 -14.85
CA ASN A 61 13.74 5.88 -14.17
C ASN A 61 13.73 7.10 -15.10
N GLU A 62 14.13 6.97 -16.35
CA GLU A 62 14.22 8.09 -17.28
C GLU A 62 12.98 8.21 -18.17
N ILE A 63 12.05 7.26 -18.06
CA ILE A 63 10.93 7.08 -18.96
C ILE A 63 9.63 7.49 -18.27
N GLU A 64 8.83 8.30 -18.96
CA GLU A 64 7.44 8.62 -18.60
C GLU A 64 6.46 7.68 -19.33
N LEU A 65 6.73 7.39 -20.60
CA LEU A 65 5.91 6.53 -21.44
C LEU A 65 6.75 5.56 -22.27
N PHE A 66 6.35 4.29 -22.31
CA PHE A 66 6.94 3.24 -23.13
C PHE A 66 5.85 2.61 -24.00
N GLU A 67 5.94 2.78 -25.31
CA GLU A 67 4.96 2.24 -26.27
C GLU A 67 5.62 1.26 -27.24
N ILE A 68 5.02 0.09 -27.42
CA ILE A 68 5.55 -0.98 -28.27
C ILE A 68 4.93 -0.89 -29.66
N LYS A 69 5.77 -0.86 -30.69
CA LYS A 69 5.39 -0.91 -32.11
C LYS A 69 5.99 -2.14 -32.76
N ASN A 70 5.14 -3.05 -33.24
CA ASN A 70 5.58 -4.18 -34.05
C ASN A 70 5.69 -3.74 -35.52
N ARG A 71 6.91 -3.71 -36.06
CA ARG A 71 7.16 -3.40 -37.48
C ARG A 71 7.86 -4.59 -38.14
N GLY A 72 7.06 -5.51 -38.68
CA GLY A 72 7.58 -6.62 -39.49
C GLY A 72 8.43 -7.64 -38.72
N GLY A 73 8.07 -7.94 -37.47
CA GLY A 73 8.76 -8.95 -36.65
C GLY A 73 9.92 -8.40 -35.82
N VAL A 74 10.23 -7.10 -35.96
CA VAL A 74 11.14 -6.38 -35.07
C VAL A 74 10.31 -5.46 -34.16
N TYR A 75 10.55 -5.55 -32.86
CA TYR A 75 9.93 -4.67 -31.88
C TYR A 75 10.68 -3.35 -31.81
N TRP A 76 9.99 -2.29 -32.21
CA TRP A 76 10.39 -0.93 -31.97
C TRP A 76 9.65 -0.42 -30.74
N ILE A 77 10.28 0.50 -30.02
CA ILE A 77 9.68 1.17 -28.88
C ILE A 77 9.74 2.67 -29.11
N GLU A 78 8.65 3.36 -28.81
CA GLU A 78 8.62 4.81 -28.67
C GLU A 78 8.66 5.14 -27.19
N LEU A 79 9.68 5.90 -26.80
CA LEU A 79 9.89 6.35 -25.44
C LEU A 79 9.59 7.84 -25.36
N THR A 80 8.81 8.23 -24.37
CA THR A 80 8.77 9.60 -23.90
C THR A 80 9.57 9.65 -22.60
N PHE A 81 10.65 10.42 -22.59
CA PHE A 81 11.51 10.62 -21.44
C PHE A 81 10.92 11.65 -20.49
N MET A 82 11.38 11.64 -19.25
CA MET A 82 10.93 12.58 -18.21
C MET A 82 11.19 14.05 -18.54
N ASP A 83 12.17 14.35 -19.40
CA ASP A 83 12.45 15.70 -19.90
C ASP A 83 11.56 16.10 -21.09
N GLY A 84 10.55 15.28 -21.41
CA GLY A 84 9.62 15.46 -22.52
C GLY A 84 10.20 15.11 -23.89
N LYS A 85 11.48 14.72 -23.98
CA LYS A 85 12.04 14.26 -25.25
C LYS A 85 11.39 12.94 -25.65
N LYS A 86 11.29 12.74 -26.96
CA LYS A 86 10.83 11.48 -27.54
C LYS A 86 11.96 10.81 -28.30
N GLY A 87 12.03 9.49 -28.22
CA GLY A 87 12.96 8.68 -28.98
C GLY A 87 12.31 7.41 -29.46
N GLU A 88 12.67 6.97 -30.66
CA GLU A 88 12.24 5.69 -31.22
C GLU A 88 13.47 4.78 -31.31
N PHE A 89 13.35 3.56 -30.77
CA PHE A 89 14.48 2.64 -30.64
C PHE A 89 14.09 1.22 -31.03
N SER A 90 15.05 0.46 -31.57
CA SER A 90 14.86 -0.99 -31.75
C SER A 90 15.25 -1.71 -30.46
N LEU A 91 14.36 -2.56 -29.95
CA LEU A 91 14.60 -3.29 -28.71
C LEU A 91 15.35 -4.59 -29.01
N ARG A 92 16.56 -4.71 -28.45
CA ARG A 92 17.44 -5.85 -28.75
C ARG A 92 17.05 -7.11 -28.00
N HIS A 93 16.63 -6.95 -26.76
CA HIS A 93 16.19 -8.03 -25.88
C HIS A 93 14.94 -7.60 -25.14
N TYR A 94 13.91 -8.43 -25.21
CA TYR A 94 12.71 -8.29 -24.42
C TYR A 94 12.50 -9.51 -23.54
N ALA A 95 11.79 -9.30 -22.44
CA ALA A 95 11.38 -10.32 -21.52
C ALA A 95 9.96 -9.98 -21.04
N PRO A 96 9.24 -10.92 -20.41
CA PRO A 96 7.95 -10.60 -19.82
C PRO A 96 8.06 -9.44 -18.83
N PHE A 97 7.03 -8.61 -18.81
CA PHE A 97 6.84 -7.64 -17.77
C PHE A 97 6.34 -8.34 -16.53
N GLN A 98 6.89 -7.98 -15.37
CA GLN A 98 6.49 -8.52 -14.09
C GLN A 98 6.27 -7.40 -13.10
N GLY A 99 5.31 -7.59 -12.20
CA GLY A 99 5.00 -6.68 -11.12
C GLY A 99 4.02 -7.31 -10.14
N ARG A 100 3.59 -6.53 -9.15
CA ARG A 100 2.53 -6.90 -8.21
C ARG A 100 1.28 -6.10 -8.51
N SER A 101 0.19 -6.78 -8.84
CA SER A 101 -1.16 -6.23 -8.84
C SER A 101 -1.83 -6.47 -7.49
N GLU A 102 -3.07 -6.02 -7.33
CA GLU A 102 -3.91 -6.32 -6.16
C GLU A 102 -4.14 -7.82 -5.97
N LEU A 103 -4.08 -8.60 -7.06
CA LEU A 103 -4.28 -10.05 -7.06
C LEU A 103 -2.99 -10.85 -6.83
N GLY A 104 -1.85 -10.18 -6.66
CA GLY A 104 -0.55 -10.81 -6.41
C GLY A 104 0.46 -10.56 -7.52
N THR A 105 1.41 -11.48 -7.68
CA THR A 105 2.46 -11.33 -8.70
C THR A 105 1.87 -11.61 -10.07
N MET A 106 1.99 -10.64 -10.97
CA MET A 106 1.51 -10.72 -12.35
C MET A 106 2.69 -10.74 -13.31
N LEU A 107 2.58 -11.57 -14.33
CA LEU A 107 3.53 -11.67 -15.43
C LEU A 107 2.78 -11.48 -16.73
N ILE A 108 3.13 -10.44 -17.47
CA ILE A 108 2.50 -10.07 -18.74
C ILE A 108 3.52 -10.34 -19.85
N PRO A 109 3.22 -11.24 -20.82
CA PRO A 109 4.07 -11.45 -21.98
C PRO A 109 4.34 -10.13 -22.72
N PHE A 110 5.57 -9.92 -23.16
CA PHE A 110 5.98 -8.67 -23.81
C PHE A 110 5.11 -8.35 -25.03
N GLU A 111 4.80 -9.37 -25.82
CA GLU A 111 4.01 -9.29 -27.06
C GLU A 111 2.55 -8.91 -26.82
N LYS A 112 2.09 -9.03 -25.57
CA LYS A 112 0.74 -8.65 -25.15
C LYS A 112 0.67 -7.22 -24.65
N VAL A 113 1.79 -6.54 -24.41
CA VAL A 113 1.80 -5.15 -23.97
C VAL A 113 1.79 -4.21 -25.17
N LYS A 114 0.94 -3.20 -25.10
CA LYS A 114 0.88 -2.10 -26.04
C LYS A 114 1.59 -0.88 -25.50
N ARG A 115 1.34 -0.55 -24.24
CA ARG A 115 1.81 0.70 -23.62
C ARG A 115 2.04 0.52 -22.12
N VAL A 116 3.08 1.16 -21.60
CA VAL A 116 3.39 1.26 -20.17
C VAL A 116 3.53 2.74 -19.82
N SER A 117 2.66 3.22 -18.95
CA SER A 117 2.65 4.59 -18.45
C SER A 117 3.21 4.60 -17.02
N PHE A 118 4.26 5.36 -16.77
CA PHE A 118 4.87 5.44 -15.45
C PHE A 118 4.07 6.40 -14.57
N LEU A 119 3.42 5.86 -13.55
CA LEU A 119 2.68 6.62 -12.55
C LEU A 119 3.68 7.21 -11.56
N ARG A 120 4.36 8.28 -11.97
CA ARG A 120 5.13 9.10 -11.05
C ARG A 120 4.21 10.12 -10.42
N GLU A 121 3.99 9.99 -9.12
CA GLU A 121 3.58 11.13 -8.30
C GLU A 121 4.63 12.22 -8.52
N ARG A 122 4.31 13.21 -9.37
CA ARG A 122 5.18 14.37 -9.59
C ARG A 122 5.32 15.10 -8.27
N LEU A 123 6.42 14.81 -7.58
CA LEU A 123 6.87 15.48 -6.36
C LEU A 123 7.23 16.97 -6.59
N GLU A 124 6.92 17.54 -7.75
CA GLU A 124 7.33 18.89 -8.15
C GLU A 124 6.20 19.92 -8.28
N GLU A 125 4.92 19.56 -8.17
CA GLU A 125 3.84 20.57 -8.14
C GLU A 125 3.59 21.16 -6.73
N ARG A 126 4.16 20.57 -5.67
CA ARG A 126 4.16 21.19 -4.33
C ARG A 126 5.08 22.41 -4.20
N LYS A 127 6.04 22.61 -5.11
CA LYS A 127 7.09 23.63 -4.93
C LYS A 127 6.70 25.05 -5.34
N ARG A 128 5.57 25.26 -6.01
CA ARG A 128 5.13 26.62 -6.43
C ARG A 128 3.94 27.18 -5.65
N GLU A 129 3.13 26.36 -4.98
CA GLU A 129 2.04 26.88 -4.13
C GLU A 129 2.46 27.06 -2.66
N GLU A 130 3.51 26.39 -2.19
CA GLU A 130 3.99 26.49 -0.80
C GLU A 130 4.79 27.77 -0.47
N LEU A 131 5.11 28.63 -1.44
CA LEU A 131 5.84 29.89 -1.18
C LEU A 131 4.97 31.02 -0.59
N ARG A 132 3.67 30.80 -0.32
CA ARG A 132 2.81 31.87 0.22
C ARG A 132 2.24 31.68 1.62
N VAL A 133 2.29 30.50 2.24
CA VAL A 133 1.76 30.39 3.61
C VAL A 133 2.61 29.47 4.48
N LYS A 134 3.65 30.08 5.05
CA LYS A 134 4.16 29.90 6.42
C LYS A 134 4.33 28.46 6.98
N GLU A 135 5.61 28.08 7.03
CA GLU A 135 6.33 27.61 8.23
C GLU A 135 5.80 26.37 8.98
N SER A 136 6.41 25.19 8.75
CA SER A 136 7.12 24.36 9.77
C SER A 136 7.39 22.90 9.28
N PRO A 137 8.40 22.18 9.80
CA PRO A 137 9.29 21.34 8.99
C PRO A 137 9.21 19.81 9.19
N LEU A 138 9.75 19.10 8.18
CA LEU A 138 10.41 17.79 8.20
C LEU A 138 9.56 16.52 8.49
N SER A 139 9.25 15.81 7.40
CA SER A 139 8.95 14.38 7.39
C SER A 139 10.23 13.56 7.62
N LEU A 140 10.21 12.69 8.62
CA LEU A 140 11.19 11.61 8.81
C LEU A 140 10.44 10.31 9.13
N GLU A 141 10.86 9.27 8.41
CA GLU A 141 10.66 7.85 8.69
C GLU A 141 9.29 7.23 8.33
N SER A 142 9.35 6.35 7.32
CA SER A 142 8.36 5.32 7.06
C SER A 142 8.18 4.46 8.31
N SER A 143 7.23 4.81 9.17
CA SER A 143 6.86 3.96 10.29
C SER A 143 6.36 2.61 9.75
N PRO A 144 6.72 1.49 10.41
CA PRO A 144 6.20 0.16 10.05
C PRO A 144 4.68 0.20 9.91
N PRO A 145 4.06 -0.69 9.10
CA PRO A 145 2.61 -0.72 8.93
C PRO A 145 1.96 -0.71 10.31
N ARG A 146 1.31 0.40 10.66
CA ARG A 146 0.70 0.59 11.97
C ARG A 146 -0.50 -0.34 12.02
N ILE A 147 -0.34 -1.43 12.74
CA ILE A 147 -1.38 -2.42 12.94
C ILE A 147 -2.11 -2.06 14.23
N ASP A 148 -3.40 -1.78 14.10
CA ASP A 148 -4.29 -1.55 15.22
C ASP A 148 -4.94 -2.88 15.62
N ARG A 149 -5.15 -3.05 16.93
CA ARG A 149 -5.83 -4.19 17.52
C ARG A 149 -7.19 -3.76 18.03
N ILE A 150 -8.23 -4.42 17.55
CA ILE A 150 -9.62 -4.15 17.94
C ILE A 150 -10.12 -5.38 18.67
N VAL A 151 -10.48 -5.21 19.95
CA VAL A 151 -11.12 -6.24 20.75
C VAL A 151 -12.63 -6.03 20.67
N LEU A 152 -13.32 -7.03 20.16
CA LEU A 152 -14.77 -7.06 20.11
C LEU A 152 -15.35 -7.56 21.43
N ARG A 153 -16.60 -7.18 21.74
CA ARG A 153 -17.26 -7.57 22.99
C ARG A 153 -17.54 -9.07 23.11
N ASN A 154 -17.55 -9.80 22.01
CA ASN A 154 -17.66 -11.26 21.99
C ASN A 154 -16.32 -11.94 22.33
N GLY A 155 -15.24 -11.19 22.50
CA GLY A 155 -13.89 -11.68 22.80
C GLY A 155 -13.00 -11.84 21.57
N ASP A 156 -13.55 -11.67 20.36
CA ASP A 156 -12.77 -11.77 19.12
C ASP A 156 -11.80 -10.59 19.00
N ILE A 157 -10.66 -10.85 18.36
CA ILE A 157 -9.63 -9.85 18.13
C ILE A 157 -9.48 -9.66 16.61
N LEU A 158 -9.75 -8.45 16.16
CA LEU A 158 -9.49 -8.02 14.79
C LEU A 158 -8.20 -7.22 14.73
N VAL A 159 -7.48 -7.37 13.62
CA VAL A 159 -6.17 -6.77 13.40
C VAL A 159 -6.18 -6.10 12.03
N GLY A 160 -5.95 -4.79 12.01
CA GLY A 160 -6.09 -3.99 10.79
C GLY A 160 -5.77 -2.52 11.01
N ASP A 161 -6.09 -1.66 10.05
CA ASP A 161 -5.93 -0.21 10.15
C ASP A 161 -7.31 0.45 10.33
N VAL A 162 -7.53 1.12 11.47
CA VAL A 162 -8.81 1.81 11.71
C VAL A 162 -8.86 3.12 10.92
N LEU A 163 -9.79 3.25 10.00
CA LEU A 163 -9.88 4.38 9.07
C LEU A 163 -10.71 5.53 9.66
N PHE A 164 -10.11 6.34 10.52
CA PHE A 164 -10.65 7.66 10.88
C PHE A 164 -9.53 8.71 10.97
N GLU A 165 -9.82 9.93 10.54
CA GLU A 165 -8.88 11.05 10.65
C GLU A 165 -8.95 11.69 12.05
N SER A 166 -10.16 11.87 12.57
CA SER A 166 -10.41 12.44 13.89
C SER A 166 -11.55 11.74 14.63
N LEU A 167 -11.46 11.74 15.95
CA LEU A 167 -12.45 11.23 16.89
C LEU A 167 -12.99 12.38 17.73
N ARG A 168 -14.32 12.45 17.88
CA ARG A 168 -14.97 13.52 18.63
C ARG A 168 -15.52 12.99 19.94
N VAL A 169 -15.03 13.57 21.03
CA VAL A 169 -15.39 13.18 22.39
C VAL A 169 -16.15 14.31 23.06
N ARG A 170 -17.42 14.05 23.39
CA ARG A 170 -18.21 14.95 24.23
C ARG A 170 -17.87 14.69 25.70
N THR A 171 -17.16 15.62 26.31
CA THR A 171 -16.81 15.60 27.74
C THR A 171 -17.78 16.48 28.54
N VAL A 172 -17.61 16.53 29.86
CA VAL A 172 -18.34 17.48 30.73
C VAL A 172 -17.93 18.94 30.48
N TYR A 173 -16.75 19.17 29.90
CA TYR A 173 -16.20 20.50 29.63
C TYR A 173 -16.52 21.00 28.21
N GLY A 174 -17.05 20.14 27.34
CA GLY A 174 -17.35 20.48 25.95
C GLY A 174 -16.93 19.38 24.97
N LEU A 175 -17.00 19.72 23.69
CA LEU A 175 -16.57 18.86 22.59
C LEU A 175 -15.06 18.97 22.41
N VAL A 176 -14.37 17.84 22.41
CA VAL A 176 -12.92 17.75 22.15
C VAL A 176 -12.69 16.86 20.94
N VAL A 177 -11.75 17.23 20.09
CA VAL A 177 -11.42 16.51 18.85
C VAL A 177 -10.00 15.98 18.96
N PHE A 178 -9.83 14.68 18.75
CA PHE A 178 -8.53 14.01 18.76
C PHE A 178 -8.19 13.51 17.36
N LYS A 179 -6.96 13.69 16.93
CA LYS A 179 -6.47 12.99 15.74
C LYS A 179 -6.12 11.56 16.09
N LYS A 180 -6.30 10.62 15.15
CA LYS A 180 -5.91 9.20 15.35
C LYS A 180 -4.46 9.06 15.84
N GLU A 181 -3.57 9.89 15.30
CA GLU A 181 -2.14 9.88 15.63
C GLU A 181 -1.82 10.21 17.09
N ASP A 182 -2.71 10.89 17.81
CA ASP A 182 -2.51 11.27 19.23
C ASP A 182 -3.13 10.28 20.21
N VAL A 183 -3.85 9.27 19.71
CA VAL A 183 -4.55 8.28 20.52
C VAL A 183 -3.72 7.01 20.65
N SER A 184 -3.56 6.51 21.87
CA SER A 184 -2.95 5.21 22.15
C SER A 184 -4.00 4.12 22.29
N ARG A 185 -5.09 4.41 22.98
CA ARG A 185 -6.14 3.44 23.28
C ARG A 185 -7.53 4.08 23.38
N LEU A 186 -8.54 3.35 22.93
CA LEU A 186 -9.95 3.66 23.14
C LEU A 186 -10.61 2.49 23.85
N SER A 187 -11.44 2.78 24.85
CA SER A 187 -12.30 1.79 25.50
C SER A 187 -13.74 2.28 25.44
N PHE A 188 -14.64 1.42 24.97
CA PHE A 188 -16.04 1.75 24.78
C PHE A 188 -16.87 1.16 25.92
N GLY A 189 -17.51 2.03 26.69
CA GLY A 189 -18.33 1.60 27.82
C GLY A 189 -19.60 0.86 27.40
N LYS A 190 -20.14 -0.01 28.26
CA LYS A 190 -21.37 -0.76 27.98
C LYS A 190 -22.63 0.12 28.08
N LYS A 191 -23.36 0.21 26.95
CA LYS A 191 -24.70 0.79 26.72
C LYS A 191 -24.87 2.31 26.82
N LEU A 192 -25.37 2.87 25.70
CA LEU A 192 -25.99 4.18 25.50
C LEU A 192 -27.42 4.33 26.09
N LYS A 193 -27.93 3.33 26.82
CA LYS A 193 -29.32 3.32 27.31
C LYS A 193 -29.36 3.69 28.80
N SER A 194 -29.87 4.90 29.04
CA SER A 194 -30.10 5.56 30.32
C SER A 194 -28.94 6.45 30.80
N GLN A 195 -29.08 7.76 30.53
CA GLN A 195 -28.33 8.85 31.16
C GLN A 195 -28.53 8.95 32.68
N LYS A 196 -29.25 8.02 33.29
CA LYS A 196 -29.43 7.91 34.73
C LYS A 196 -28.78 6.61 35.19
N GLU A 197 -27.69 6.79 35.92
CA GLU A 197 -26.99 5.83 36.78
C GLU A 197 -26.09 4.80 36.08
N GLY A 198 -24.79 5.07 36.14
CA GLY A 198 -23.76 4.02 36.19
C GLY A 198 -23.25 3.44 34.87
N GLY A 199 -23.67 3.96 33.72
CA GLY A 199 -23.10 3.55 32.42
C GLY A 199 -21.59 3.81 32.37
N GLU A 200 -20.81 2.80 31.98
CA GLU A 200 -19.37 2.98 31.73
C GLU A 200 -19.19 4.06 30.66
N LYS A 201 -18.36 5.06 30.96
CA LYS A 201 -18.04 6.12 29.99
C LYS A 201 -17.04 5.57 28.97
N ASP A 202 -17.04 6.16 27.77
CA ASP A 202 -15.93 5.91 26.87
C ASP A 202 -14.68 6.56 27.44
N VAL A 203 -13.56 5.88 27.26
CA VAL A 203 -12.26 6.32 27.73
C VAL A 203 -11.31 6.37 26.55
N LEU A 204 -10.69 7.52 26.37
CA LEU A 204 -9.57 7.73 25.47
C LEU A 204 -8.30 7.87 26.31
N ILE A 205 -7.24 7.17 25.90
CA ILE A 205 -5.90 7.39 26.43
C ILE A 205 -5.07 7.98 25.29
N SER A 206 -4.44 9.13 25.54
CA SER A 206 -3.53 9.75 24.57
C SER A 206 -2.18 8.99 24.56
N LYS A 207 -1.38 9.20 23.52
CA LYS A 207 0.01 8.71 23.51
C LYS A 207 0.88 9.39 24.56
N TYR A 208 0.44 10.54 25.07
CA TYR A 208 1.12 11.31 26.12
C TYR A 208 0.69 10.87 27.54
N GLY A 209 -0.23 9.91 27.66
CA GLY A 209 -0.70 9.36 28.93
C GLY A 209 -1.94 10.05 29.52
N ASP A 210 -2.50 11.04 28.81
CA ASP A 210 -3.73 11.69 29.25
C ASP A 210 -4.90 10.74 29.16
N LYS A 211 -5.75 10.75 30.19
CA LYS A 211 -6.97 9.96 30.23
C LYS A 211 -8.17 10.87 30.15
N ILE A 212 -8.99 10.67 29.12
CA ILE A 212 -10.17 11.48 28.86
C ILE A 212 -11.38 10.58 28.85
N SER A 213 -12.39 10.94 29.63
CA SER A 213 -13.62 10.18 29.73
C SER A 213 -14.80 11.01 29.21
N GLY A 214 -15.61 10.42 28.34
CA GLY A 214 -16.70 11.12 27.69
C GLY A 214 -17.57 10.19 26.86
N LEU A 215 -18.28 10.78 25.90
CA LEU A 215 -19.08 10.08 24.91
C LEU A 215 -18.45 10.30 23.53
N PHE A 216 -18.05 9.22 22.86
CA PHE A 216 -17.62 9.28 21.47
C PHE A 216 -18.84 9.48 20.57
N LEU A 217 -18.74 10.42 19.62
CA LEU A 217 -19.86 10.73 18.73
C LEU A 217 -19.94 9.79 17.53
N GLU A 218 -18.87 9.05 17.27
CA GLU A 218 -18.76 8.08 16.20
C GLU A 218 -19.51 6.79 16.59
N ASN A 219 -20.60 6.49 15.88
CA ASN A 219 -21.46 5.33 16.14
C ASN A 219 -20.96 4.03 15.46
N GLN A 220 -20.01 4.15 14.54
CA GLN A 220 -19.41 3.05 13.81
C GLN A 220 -17.97 3.39 13.44
N LEU A 221 -17.13 2.38 13.27
CA LEU A 221 -15.75 2.53 12.84
C LEU A 221 -15.50 1.70 11.59
N LYS A 222 -14.77 2.30 10.65
CA LYS A 222 -14.27 1.64 9.46
C LYS A 222 -12.91 1.03 9.78
N VAL A 223 -12.69 -0.22 9.36
CA VAL A 223 -11.44 -0.93 9.57
C VAL A 223 -11.02 -1.56 8.25
N MET A 224 -9.79 -1.30 7.83
CA MET A 224 -9.13 -2.02 6.74
C MET A 224 -8.41 -3.24 7.32
N LEU A 225 -8.91 -4.43 7.04
CA LEU A 225 -8.27 -5.67 7.46
C LEU A 225 -6.98 -5.93 6.66
N ARG A 226 -6.14 -6.86 7.13
CA ARG A 226 -4.89 -7.24 6.44
C ARG A 226 -5.11 -7.75 5.01
N ASN A 227 -6.25 -8.37 4.75
CA ASN A 227 -6.66 -8.85 3.42
C ASN A 227 -7.23 -7.72 2.54
N GLN A 228 -7.04 -6.45 2.91
CA GLN A 228 -7.56 -5.26 2.22
C GLN A 228 -9.09 -5.22 2.14
N THR A 229 -9.79 -5.97 2.99
CA THR A 229 -11.24 -5.87 3.12
C THR A 229 -11.58 -4.74 4.08
N GLU A 230 -12.36 -3.77 3.59
CA GLU A 230 -12.97 -2.76 4.44
C GLU A 230 -14.20 -3.35 5.13
N ILE A 231 -14.23 -3.26 6.46
CA ILE A 231 -15.39 -3.62 7.27
C ILE A 231 -15.85 -2.42 8.09
N VAL A 232 -17.15 -2.34 8.33
CA VAL A 232 -17.76 -1.33 9.22
C VAL A 232 -18.24 -2.04 10.46
N ILE A 233 -17.72 -1.64 11.61
CA ILE A 233 -18.05 -2.25 12.91
C ILE A 233 -18.86 -1.22 13.71
N PRO A 234 -20.11 -1.52 14.09
CA PRO A 234 -20.87 -0.65 14.96
C PRO A 234 -20.18 -0.56 16.33
N ARG A 235 -20.15 0.64 16.91
CA ARG A 235 -19.52 0.93 18.20
C ARG A 235 -19.93 -0.04 19.29
N ASP A 236 -21.20 -0.46 19.31
CA ASP A 236 -21.74 -1.36 20.33
C ASP A 236 -21.07 -2.74 20.34
N HIS A 237 -20.43 -3.16 19.25
CA HIS A 237 -19.68 -4.42 19.16
C HIS A 237 -18.22 -4.28 19.57
N ILE A 238 -17.71 -3.06 19.71
CA ILE A 238 -16.31 -2.80 20.04
C ILE A 238 -16.19 -2.66 21.55
N GLN A 239 -15.22 -3.34 22.13
CA GLN A 239 -14.84 -3.18 23.52
C GLN A 239 -13.67 -2.22 23.66
N GLU A 240 -12.61 -2.45 22.90
CA GLU A 240 -11.35 -1.72 23.02
C GLU A 240 -10.64 -1.64 21.66
N ILE A 241 -9.90 -0.56 21.44
CA ILE A 241 -8.99 -0.39 20.31
C ILE A 241 -7.65 0.07 20.86
N GLU A 242 -6.59 -0.60 20.45
CA GLU A 242 -5.21 -0.21 20.71
C GLU A 242 -4.54 0.16 19.39
N PHE A 243 -3.98 1.36 19.32
CA PHE A 243 -3.35 1.88 18.11
C PHE A 243 -1.85 1.63 18.09
N ALA A 244 -1.33 1.35 16.91
CA ALA A 244 0.11 1.22 16.65
C ALA A 244 0.81 0.24 17.61
N LEU A 245 0.38 -1.03 17.61
CA LEU A 245 1.16 -2.08 18.25
C LEU A 245 2.54 -2.14 17.59
N LEU A 246 3.59 -1.93 18.38
CA LEU A 246 4.96 -2.19 17.94
C LEU A 246 5.06 -3.64 17.43
N PRO A 247 5.84 -3.92 16.37
CA PRO A 247 5.96 -5.25 15.76
C PRO A 247 6.42 -6.34 16.75
N GLU A 248 6.98 -5.96 17.90
CA GLU A 248 7.35 -6.88 18.98
C GLU A 248 6.13 -7.55 19.65
N VAL A 249 4.98 -6.86 19.73
CA VAL A 249 3.75 -7.41 20.35
C VAL A 249 3.07 -8.43 19.42
N GLU A 250 3.21 -8.28 18.10
CA GLU A 250 2.72 -9.25 17.09
C GLU A 250 3.32 -10.64 17.29
N SER A 251 4.62 -10.71 17.58
CA SER A 251 5.32 -11.97 17.82
C SER A 251 4.83 -12.72 19.06
N LYS A 252 4.30 -11.99 20.06
CA LYS A 252 3.78 -12.55 21.31
C LYS A 252 2.33 -13.01 21.16
N ILE A 253 1.49 -12.24 20.45
CA ILE A 253 0.09 -12.60 20.17
C ILE A 253 0.01 -13.83 19.26
N LEU A 254 0.85 -13.91 18.22
CA LEU A 254 0.90 -15.07 17.31
C LEU A 254 1.28 -16.37 18.06
N ARG A 255 2.28 -16.29 18.95
CA ARG A 255 2.71 -17.43 19.77
C ARG A 255 1.64 -17.89 20.77
N GLU A 256 0.82 -16.98 21.28
CA GLU A 256 -0.27 -17.34 22.19
C GLU A 256 -1.47 -17.96 21.45
N SER A 257 -1.76 -17.53 20.22
CA SER A 257 -2.84 -18.12 19.40
C SER A 257 -2.53 -19.52 18.85
N GLU A 258 -1.26 -19.87 18.67
CA GLU A 258 -0.83 -21.22 18.25
C GLU A 258 -0.73 -22.22 19.42
N SER A 259 -0.89 -21.73 20.66
CA SER A 259 -0.77 -22.54 21.89
C SER A 259 -2.11 -22.97 22.51
N ARG A 260 -3.23 -22.69 21.84
CA ARG A 260 -4.58 -23.12 22.22
C ARG A 260 -5.18 -24.00 21.13
#